data_AF-A0A235IFX7-F1
#
_entry.id   AF-A0A235IFX7-F1
#
_cell.length_a   1.000
_cell.length_b   1.000
_cell.length_c   1.000
_cell.angle_alpha   90.00
_cell.angle_beta   90.00
_cell.angle_gamma   90.00
#
_symmetry.space_group_name_H-M   'P 1'
#
loop_
_entity.id
_entity.type
_entity.pdbx_description
1 polymer ?
#
loop_
_entity_poly.entity_id
_entity_poly.type
_entity_poly.pdbx_seq_one_letter_code
_entity_poly.pdbx_strand_id
1 'polypeptide(L)'
;MQATNLEDVDFPDIVALDKEGQIILIAEVKGFPLKFQETKAQDYANLRLIDYLQAAKIAIPFAMLVDVDKIQIVKWDGNNLSEPIVCFNTADVLSHYEPKFRDKRIFSLYLKGLTEAWLRDLAYHWKSAIPPFTKEMAKIGLLQLIEDGTTEIS
;
A
#
# COMPACT_ATOMS: atom_id res chain seq x y z
N MET A 1 19.89 -29.02 -3.97
CA MET A 1 19.33 -27.68 -4.25
C MET A 1 17.83 -27.87 -4.41
N GLN A 2 17.06 -27.54 -3.38
CA GLN A 2 15.60 -27.55 -3.47
C GLN A 2 15.17 -26.14 -3.85
N ALA A 3 14.56 -26.02 -5.02
CA ALA A 3 13.80 -24.84 -5.39
C ALA A 3 12.66 -24.69 -4.38
N THR A 4 12.64 -23.55 -3.68
CA THR A 4 11.46 -23.12 -2.94
C THR A 4 10.38 -22.78 -3.97
N ASN A 5 9.43 -23.70 -4.18
CA ASN A 5 8.17 -23.41 -4.84
C ASN A 5 7.46 -22.34 -4.03
N LEU A 6 7.38 -21.13 -4.59
CA LEU A 6 6.60 -20.00 -4.08
C LEU A 6 5.13 -20.06 -4.52
N GLU A 7 4.62 -21.23 -4.94
CA GLU A 7 3.30 -21.38 -5.58
C GLU A 7 2.10 -21.29 -4.62
N ASP A 8 2.31 -21.30 -3.29
CA ASP A 8 1.22 -21.26 -2.28
C ASP A 8 1.25 -20.00 -1.39
N VAL A 9 2.10 -19.01 -1.68
CA VAL A 9 2.07 -17.72 -0.98
C VAL A 9 1.39 -16.72 -1.89
N ASP A 10 0.13 -16.40 -1.58
CA ASP A 10 -0.60 -15.27 -2.19
C ASP A 10 0.33 -14.04 -2.19
N PHE A 11 0.60 -13.40 -3.33
CA PHE A 11 1.48 -12.22 -3.34
C PHE A 11 0.73 -10.98 -2.80
N PRO A 12 1.43 -10.02 -2.17
CA PRO A 12 0.84 -8.73 -1.83
C PRO A 12 0.34 -8.03 -3.09
N ASP A 13 -0.82 -7.38 -3.02
CA ASP A 13 -1.40 -6.67 -4.17
C ASP A 13 -0.43 -5.63 -4.76
N ILE A 14 0.36 -4.96 -3.90
CA ILE A 14 1.42 -4.02 -4.32
C ILE A 14 2.66 -4.21 -3.43
N VAL A 15 3.84 -4.17 -4.04
CA VAL A 15 5.14 -4.06 -3.38
C VAL A 15 5.81 -2.77 -3.85
N ALA A 16 6.29 -1.93 -2.94
CA ALA A 16 7.15 -0.81 -3.26
C ALA A 16 8.59 -1.11 -2.84
N LEU A 17 9.52 -0.80 -3.74
CA LEU A 17 10.96 -0.99 -3.58
C LEU A 17 11.66 0.36 -3.56
N ASP A 18 12.71 0.49 -2.74
CA ASP A 18 13.64 1.62 -2.85
C ASP A 18 14.52 1.49 -4.12
N LYS A 19 15.36 2.50 -4.35
CA LYS A 19 16.29 2.54 -5.50
C LYS A 19 17.33 1.41 -5.49
N GLU A 20 17.60 0.79 -4.34
CA GLU A 20 18.46 -0.39 -4.20
C GLU A 20 17.70 -1.72 -4.40
N GLY A 21 16.38 -1.67 -4.60
CA GLY A 21 15.53 -2.84 -4.78
C GLY A 21 15.10 -3.52 -3.46
N GLN A 22 15.24 -2.84 -2.32
CA GLN A 22 14.77 -3.37 -1.03
C GLN A 22 13.29 -3.07 -0.84
N ILE A 23 12.54 -4.02 -0.27
CA ILE A 23 11.12 -3.86 0.01
C ILE A 23 10.92 -2.85 1.15
N ILE A 24 10.27 -1.73 0.84
CA ILE A 24 9.99 -0.66 1.81
C ILE A 24 8.52 -0.60 2.24
N LEU A 25 7.62 -1.11 1.39
CA LEU A 25 6.18 -1.13 1.66
C LEU A 25 5.53 -2.31 0.95
N ILE A 26 4.62 -2.98 1.63
CA ILE A 26 3.67 -3.92 1.02
C ILE A 26 2.24 -3.41 1.21
N ALA A 27 1.36 -3.65 0.25
CA ALA A 27 -0.02 -3.20 0.30
C ALA A 27 -1.01 -4.31 -0.01
N GLU A 28 -2.16 -4.25 0.67
CA GLU A 28 -3.35 -5.04 0.38
C GLU A 28 -4.49 -4.10 -0.01
N VAL A 29 -5.17 -4.40 -1.12
CA VAL A 29 -6.17 -3.54 -1.77
C VAL A 29 -7.51 -4.24 -1.85
N LYS A 30 -8.55 -3.64 -1.26
CA LYS A 30 -9.91 -4.16 -1.24
C LYS A 30 -10.89 -3.21 -1.95
N GLY A 31 -11.60 -3.72 -2.95
CA GLY A 31 -12.58 -2.96 -3.73
C GLY A 31 -13.91 -2.68 -3.01
N PHE A 32 -13.92 -2.76 -1.68
CA PHE A 32 -15.06 -2.52 -0.81
C PHE A 32 -14.57 -1.97 0.52
N PRO A 33 -15.35 -1.12 1.22
CA PRO A 33 -14.92 -0.52 2.49
C PRO A 33 -14.56 -1.56 3.55
N LEU A 34 -13.40 -1.42 4.18
CA LEU A 34 -13.02 -2.13 5.39
C LEU A 34 -13.53 -1.32 6.59
N LYS A 35 -14.52 -1.85 7.30
CA LYS A 35 -14.93 -1.24 8.57
C LYS A 35 -13.94 -1.65 9.64
N PHE A 36 -13.09 -0.71 10.04
CA PHE A 36 -11.86 -0.90 10.80
C PHE A 36 -12.01 -1.52 12.21
N GLN A 37 -13.22 -1.91 12.64
CA GLN A 37 -13.50 -2.44 13.98
C GLN A 37 -14.42 -3.67 14.02
N GLU A 38 -15.02 -4.11 12.90
CA GLU A 38 -16.16 -5.05 13.00
C GLU A 38 -16.29 -6.08 11.87
N THR A 39 -15.37 -6.13 10.89
CA THR A 39 -15.57 -6.97 9.70
C THR A 39 -14.49 -8.03 9.51
N LYS A 40 -14.93 -9.27 9.27
CA LYS A 40 -14.07 -10.42 8.89
C LYS A 40 -13.11 -10.11 7.73
N ALA A 41 -13.50 -9.20 6.84
CA ALA A 41 -12.68 -8.84 5.69
C ALA A 41 -11.42 -8.05 6.07
N GLN A 42 -11.50 -7.21 7.11
CA GLN A 42 -10.34 -6.51 7.63
C GLN A 42 -9.42 -7.46 8.38
N ASP A 43 -9.97 -8.33 9.24
CA ASP A 43 -9.17 -9.35 9.93
C ASP A 43 -8.39 -10.20 8.92
N TYR A 44 -9.04 -10.59 7.82
CA TYR A 44 -8.40 -11.32 6.75
C TYR A 44 -7.30 -10.51 6.03
N ALA A 45 -7.53 -9.23 5.72
CA ALA A 45 -6.53 -8.36 5.11
C ALA A 45 -5.32 -8.14 6.04
N ASN A 46 -5.56 -7.97 7.35
CA ASN A 46 -4.52 -7.85 8.36
C ASN A 46 -3.70 -9.13 8.48
N LEU A 47 -4.37 -10.29 8.52
CA LEU A 47 -3.70 -11.59 8.58
C LEU A 47 -2.81 -11.80 7.35
N ARG A 48 -3.29 -11.48 6.14
CA ARG A 48 -2.46 -11.55 4.93
C ARG A 48 -1.23 -10.66 5.02
N LEU A 49 -1.38 -9.40 5.44
CA LEU A 49 -0.23 -8.51 5.63
C LEU A 49 0.76 -9.06 6.66
N ILE A 50 0.27 -9.61 7.78
CA ILE A 50 1.12 -10.24 8.80
C ILE A 50 1.86 -11.45 8.23
N ASP A 51 1.19 -12.32 7.48
CA ASP A 51 1.79 -13.49 6.85
C ASP A 51 2.94 -13.08 5.92
N TYR A 52 2.76 -12.01 5.13
CA TYR A 52 3.81 -11.46 4.27
C TYR A 52 4.99 -10.91 5.05
N LEU A 53 4.72 -10.10 6.08
CA LEU A 53 5.76 -9.46 6.89
C LEU A 53 6.58 -10.51 7.65
N GLN A 54 5.94 -11.59 8.12
CA GLN A 54 6.61 -12.71 8.76
C GLN A 54 7.40 -13.57 7.75
N ALA A 55 6.87 -13.77 6.55
CA ALA A 55 7.53 -14.55 5.50
C ALA A 55 8.76 -13.85 4.90
N ALA A 56 8.76 -12.50 4.86
CA ALA A 56 9.80 -11.72 4.20
C ALA A 56 11.21 -11.92 4.78
N LYS A 57 11.34 -12.36 6.05
CA LYS A 57 12.62 -12.51 6.79
C LYS A 57 13.52 -11.25 6.80
N ILE A 58 13.01 -10.13 6.30
CA ILE A 58 13.63 -8.81 6.27
C ILE A 58 12.69 -7.82 6.97
N ALA A 59 13.25 -6.75 7.53
CA ALA A 59 12.45 -5.71 8.14
C ALA A 59 11.81 -4.84 7.05
N ILE A 60 10.52 -5.04 6.78
CA ILE A 60 9.74 -4.17 5.90
C ILE A 60 9.19 -3.01 6.75
N PRO A 61 9.60 -1.74 6.49
CA PRO A 61 9.25 -0.60 7.34
C PRO A 61 7.75 -0.28 7.41
N PHE A 62 7.03 -0.45 6.29
CA PHE A 62 5.65 -0.03 6.16
C PHE A 62 4.74 -1.14 5.61
N ALA A 63 3.51 -1.17 6.10
CA ALA A 63 2.43 -1.91 5.46
C ALA A 63 1.27 -0.95 5.17
N MET A 64 0.52 -1.23 4.11
CA MET A 64 -0.57 -0.38 3.66
C MET A 64 -1.85 -1.18 3.44
N LEU A 65 -2.97 -0.64 3.92
CA LEU A 65 -4.30 -1.13 3.64
C LEU A 65 -5.04 -0.09 2.84
N VAL A 66 -5.62 -0.51 1.72
CA VAL A 66 -6.37 0.38 0.84
C VAL A 66 -7.75 -0.18 0.60
N ASP A 67 -8.75 0.64 0.83
CA ASP A 67 -10.09 0.42 0.31
C ASP A 67 -10.65 1.68 -0.36
N VAL A 68 -11.91 1.61 -0.81
CA VAL A 68 -12.55 2.71 -1.54
C VAL A 68 -12.78 3.97 -0.68
N ASP A 69 -12.76 3.84 0.64
CA ASP A 69 -12.97 4.92 1.60
C ASP A 69 -11.65 5.40 2.24
N LYS A 70 -10.72 4.49 2.55
CA LYS A 70 -9.50 4.78 3.31
C LYS A 70 -8.21 4.19 2.72
N ILE A 71 -7.14 4.98 2.82
CA ILE A 71 -5.75 4.53 2.70
C ILE A 71 -5.12 4.63 4.08
N GLN A 72 -4.61 3.52 4.61
CA GLN A 72 -4.00 3.45 5.93
C GLN A 72 -2.59 2.90 5.80
N ILE A 73 -1.64 3.56 6.44
CA ILE A 73 -0.25 3.08 6.53
C ILE A 73 0.05 2.82 7.99
N VAL A 74 0.64 1.66 8.25
CA VAL A 74 1.08 1.21 9.58
C VAL A 74 2.57 0.92 9.54
N LYS A 75 3.22 1.03 10.69
CA LYS A 75 4.55 0.47 10.89
C LYS A 75 4.44 -0.97 11.37
N TRP A 76 5.36 -1.81 10.93
CA TRP A 76 5.52 -3.17 11.43
C TRP A 76 6.56 -3.19 12.56
N ASP A 77 6.18 -3.68 13.73
CA ASP A 77 7.08 -3.82 14.88
C ASP A 77 7.71 -5.21 15.02
N GLY A 78 7.38 -6.13 14.10
CA GLY A 78 7.82 -7.53 14.12
C GLY A 78 6.77 -8.51 14.63
N ASN A 79 5.72 -8.05 15.33
CA ASN A 79 4.71 -8.91 15.94
C ASN A 79 3.27 -8.51 15.58
N ASN A 80 2.93 -7.22 15.61
CA ASN A 80 1.58 -6.74 15.34
C ASN A 80 1.60 -5.52 14.41
N LEU A 81 0.51 -5.36 13.64
CA LEU A 81 0.28 -4.09 12.95
C LEU A 81 -0.01 -3.03 14.01
N SER A 82 0.79 -1.98 14.04
CA SER A 82 0.54 -0.81 14.88
C SER A 82 -0.78 -0.12 14.51
N GLU A 83 -1.26 0.78 15.36
CA GLU A 83 -2.31 1.72 14.93
C GLU A 83 -1.83 2.48 13.67
N PRO A 84 -2.73 2.79 12.72
CA PRO A 84 -2.38 3.56 11.54
C PRO A 84 -1.66 4.86 11.89
N ILE A 85 -0.42 4.99 11.42
CA ILE A 85 0.37 6.21 11.59
C ILE A 85 -0.15 7.34 10.69
N VAL A 86 -0.84 6.98 9.61
CA VAL A 86 -1.66 7.87 8.78
C VAL A 86 -2.90 7.16 8.27
N CYS A 87 -3.97 7.93 8.11
CA CYS A 87 -5.24 7.49 7.53
C CYS A 87 -5.78 8.61 6.65
N PHE A 88 -5.87 8.37 5.34
CA PHE A 88 -6.43 9.32 4.37
C PHE A 88 -7.78 8.85 3.87
N ASN A 89 -8.61 9.80 3.45
CA ASN A 89 -9.72 9.48 2.58
C ASN A 89 -9.17 9.09 1.20
N THR A 90 -9.51 7.90 0.71
CA THR A 90 -9.00 7.40 -0.58
C THR A 90 -9.33 8.34 -1.73
N ALA A 91 -10.52 8.94 -1.74
CA ALA A 91 -10.91 9.87 -2.80
C ALA A 91 -10.08 11.16 -2.78
N ASP A 92 -9.63 11.64 -1.62
CA ASP A 92 -8.78 12.84 -1.55
C ASP A 92 -7.41 12.60 -2.21
N VAL A 93 -6.90 11.37 -2.13
CA VAL A 93 -5.64 10.96 -2.77
C VAL A 93 -5.87 10.67 -4.26
N LEU A 94 -6.81 9.78 -4.56
CA LEU A 94 -6.93 9.16 -5.87
C LEU A 94 -7.73 9.99 -6.88
N SER A 95 -8.48 11.01 -6.45
CA SER A 95 -9.17 11.93 -7.39
C SER A 95 -8.19 12.71 -8.27
N HIS A 96 -6.93 12.83 -7.86
CA HIS A 96 -5.88 13.42 -8.71
C HIS A 96 -5.61 12.58 -9.97
N TYR A 97 -5.76 11.26 -9.86
CA TYR A 97 -5.54 10.33 -10.96
C TYR A 97 -6.83 9.99 -11.70
N GLU A 98 -7.95 9.98 -10.97
CA GLU A 98 -9.30 9.73 -11.48
C GLU A 98 -10.26 10.84 -11.02
N PRO A 99 -10.46 11.91 -11.79
CA PRO A 99 -11.29 13.03 -11.36
C PRO A 99 -12.74 12.66 -11.00
N LYS A 100 -13.27 11.57 -11.55
CA LYS A 100 -14.62 11.07 -11.24
C LYS A 100 -14.62 9.99 -10.16
N PHE A 101 -13.57 9.88 -9.33
CA PHE A 101 -13.44 8.82 -8.34
C PHE A 101 -14.66 8.74 -7.42
N ARG A 102 -15.17 9.90 -6.98
CA ARG A 102 -16.35 10.01 -6.12
C ARG A 102 -17.67 9.70 -6.82
N ASP A 103 -17.70 9.82 -8.15
CA ASP A 103 -18.94 9.75 -8.95
C ASP A 103 -19.13 8.39 -9.62
N LYS A 104 -18.18 7.46 -9.48
CA LYS A 104 -18.28 6.13 -10.09
C LYS A 104 -17.88 5.02 -9.13
N ARG A 105 -18.43 3.84 -9.39
CA ARG A 105 -18.01 2.62 -8.70
C ARG A 105 -16.58 2.26 -9.08
N ILE A 106 -15.71 2.14 -8.08
CA ILE A 106 -14.32 1.72 -8.23
C ILE A 106 -14.22 0.25 -7.82
N PHE A 107 -13.70 -0.59 -8.72
CA PHE A 107 -13.45 -2.01 -8.46
C PHE A 107 -12.00 -2.23 -8.02
N SER A 108 -11.72 -3.35 -7.34
CA SER A 108 -10.41 -3.66 -6.74
C SER A 108 -9.24 -3.53 -7.71
N LEU A 109 -9.36 -4.07 -8.92
CA LEU A 109 -8.28 -3.99 -9.93
C LEU A 109 -7.98 -2.54 -10.32
N TYR A 110 -9.02 -1.71 -10.46
CA TYR A 110 -8.83 -0.30 -10.79
C TYR A 110 -8.29 0.49 -9.60
N LEU A 111 -8.77 0.20 -8.40
CA LEU A 111 -8.25 0.77 -7.15
C LEU A 111 -6.75 0.47 -6.98
N LYS A 112 -6.34 -0.77 -7.27
CA LYS A 112 -4.94 -1.20 -7.24
C LYS A 112 -4.08 -0.37 -8.19
N GLY A 113 -4.50 -0.25 -9.45
CA GLY A 113 -3.78 0.57 -10.43
C GLY A 113 -3.70 2.05 -10.06
N LEU A 114 -4.76 2.63 -9.49
CA LEU A 114 -4.74 4.03 -9.00
C LEU A 114 -3.82 4.21 -7.79
N THR A 115 -3.80 3.23 -6.88
CA THR A 115 -2.92 3.22 -5.71
C THR A 115 -1.46 3.12 -6.14
N GLU A 116 -1.16 2.20 -7.06
CA GLU A 116 0.17 2.07 -7.67
C GLU A 116 0.59 3.39 -8.34
N ALA A 117 -0.29 3.99 -9.15
CA ALA A 117 -0.02 5.26 -9.81
C ALA A 117 0.35 6.40 -8.82
N TRP A 118 -0.27 6.41 -7.63
CA TRP A 118 0.06 7.37 -6.58
C TRP A 118 1.43 7.11 -5.95
N LEU A 119 1.74 5.86 -5.58
CA LEU A 119 3.06 5.48 -5.06
C LEU A 119 4.17 5.80 -6.07
N ARG A 120 3.89 5.54 -7.33
CA ARG A 120 4.74 5.87 -8.47
C ARG A 120 4.94 7.38 -8.64
N ASP A 121 3.90 8.19 -8.48
CA ASP A 121 4.06 9.65 -8.52
C ASP A 121 4.88 10.17 -7.34
N LEU A 122 4.72 9.58 -6.15
CA LEU A 122 5.59 9.88 -4.99
C LEU A 122 7.07 9.53 -5.24
N ALA A 123 7.35 8.48 -6.00
CA ALA A 123 8.70 8.01 -6.28
C ALA A 123 9.46 8.88 -7.30
N TYR A 124 8.78 9.29 -8.38
CA TYR A 124 9.46 9.88 -9.53
C TYR A 124 8.69 11.04 -10.20
N HIS A 125 7.66 11.58 -9.55
CA HIS A 125 6.98 12.83 -9.94
C HIS A 125 6.47 12.87 -11.39
N TRP A 126 6.03 11.75 -11.95
CA TRP A 126 5.69 11.66 -13.38
C TRP A 126 4.43 12.41 -13.78
N LYS A 127 3.47 12.52 -12.88
CA LYS A 127 2.18 13.17 -13.14
C LYS A 127 2.16 14.57 -12.54
N SER A 128 2.77 14.74 -11.37
CA SER A 128 2.73 16.02 -10.66
C SER A 128 4.05 16.37 -10.01
N ALA A 129 4.39 17.67 -10.05
CA ALA A 129 5.56 18.19 -9.34
C ALA A 129 5.45 18.01 -7.81
N ILE A 130 4.22 17.98 -7.29
CA ILE A 130 3.93 17.70 -5.88
C ILE A 130 2.74 16.74 -5.81
N PRO A 131 3.00 15.42 -5.69
CA PRO A 131 1.97 14.40 -5.54
C PRO A 131 1.06 14.66 -4.33
N PRO A 132 -0.21 14.20 -4.38
CA PRO A 132 -1.10 14.25 -3.23
C PRO A 132 -0.42 13.65 -1.98
N PHE A 133 -0.54 14.35 -0.85
CA PHE A 133 -0.04 13.93 0.46
C PHE A 133 1.50 13.78 0.58
N THR A 134 2.27 14.41 -0.31
CA THR A 134 3.75 14.41 -0.25
C THR A 134 4.30 14.81 1.13
N LYS A 135 3.72 15.83 1.78
CA LYS A 135 4.19 16.32 3.10
C LYS A 135 3.96 15.29 4.20
N GLU A 136 2.82 14.62 4.17
CA GLU A 136 2.43 13.58 5.11
C GLU A 136 3.31 12.35 4.93
N MET A 137 3.62 11.96 3.69
CA MET A 137 4.57 10.88 3.38
C MET A 137 5.99 11.20 3.85
N ALA A 138 6.44 12.44 3.66
CA ALA A 138 7.72 12.90 4.18
C ALA A 138 7.79 12.86 5.70
N LYS A 139 6.68 13.17 6.40
CA LYS A 139 6.61 13.20 7.86
C LYS A 139 6.75 11.81 8.48
N ILE A 140 6.24 10.77 7.82
CA ILE A 140 6.36 9.37 8.31
C ILE A 140 7.66 8.69 7.86
N GLY A 141 8.42 9.30 6.94
CA GLY A 141 9.67 8.77 6.41
C GLY A 141 9.52 7.95 5.12
N LEU A 142 8.29 7.78 4.60
CA LEU A 142 8.06 6.96 3.41
C LEU A 142 8.59 7.64 2.14
N LEU A 143 8.44 8.97 2.03
CA LEU A 143 8.86 9.70 0.82
C LEU A 143 10.36 9.51 0.53
N GLN A 144 11.19 9.55 1.58
CA GLN A 144 12.64 9.43 1.45
C GLN A 144 13.09 8.02 1.06
N LEU A 145 12.29 7.00 1.36
CA LEU A 145 12.59 5.62 1.00
C LEU A 145 12.15 5.30 -0.43
N ILE A 146 11.01 5.86 -0.86
CA ILE A 146 10.41 5.54 -2.17
C ILE A 146 10.98 6.39 -3.31
N GLU A 147 11.69 7.48 -3.00
CA GLU A 147 12.37 8.33 -3.98
C GLU A 147 13.31 7.50 -4.88
N ASP A 148 13.18 7.65 -6.19
CA ASP A 148 13.86 6.85 -7.22
C ASP A 148 13.61 5.32 -7.15
N GLY A 149 12.61 4.90 -6.39
CA GLY A 149 12.17 3.51 -6.26
C GLY A 149 11.21 3.05 -7.37
N THR A 150 10.66 1.84 -7.20
CA THR A 150 9.67 1.26 -8.13
C THR A 150 8.55 0.54 -7.40
N THR A 151 7.51 0.14 -8.14
CA THR A 151 6.40 -0.67 -7.65
C THR A 151 6.22 -1.93 -8.49
N GLU A 152 5.79 -3.00 -7.85
CA GLU A 152 5.36 -4.26 -8.47
C GLU A 152 3.93 -4.56 -8.02
N ILE A 153 3.10 -5.10 -8.92
CA ILE A 153 1.70 -5.46 -8.62
C ILE A 153 1.45 -6.92 -9.05
N SER A 154 0.68 -7.67 -8.25
CA SER A 154 0.21 -9.04 -8.56
C SER A 154 -1.27 -9.07 -8.81
#